data_AF-A0AAE0KFA6-F1
#
_entry.id   AF-A0AAE0KFA6-F1
#
_cell.length_a   1.000
_cell.length_b   1.000
_cell.length_c   1.000
_cell.angle_alpha   90.00
_cell.angle_beta   90.00
_cell.angle_gamma   90.00
#
_symmetry.space_group_name_H-M   'P 1'
#
loop_
_entity.id
_entity.type
_entity.pdbx_description
1 polymer ?
#
loop_
_entity_poly.entity_id
_entity_poly.type
_entity_poly.pdbx_seq_one_letter_code
_entity_poly.pdbx_strand_id
1 'polypeptide(L)'
;MSREFLLRVVDPVGFDQSNGFSGVDRVHEGRRRHPRTIEKPSEDFKLWQLFDDPKYQNHEIVYTYDFSDNWEHRLTITGRADATEHFAVLSGTGHPVAEDFGGVRGWQDLKAAYLAKEPTPEQRGRREWFETRASNADSRGLGAGNVDVWDMEAINAELPDMFDRFERMGQENEAQMQNWNEGLRTKTTKK
;
A
#
# COMPACT_ATOMS: atom_id res chain seq x y z
N MET A 1 11.85 16.56 13.52
CA MET A 1 10.48 16.66 14.05
C MET A 1 9.55 15.93 13.10
N SER A 2 8.52 15.25 13.60
CA SER A 2 7.55 14.54 12.76
C SER A 2 6.72 15.54 11.93
N ARG A 3 6.29 15.13 10.73
CA ARG A 3 5.48 15.98 9.84
C ARG A 3 4.10 16.20 10.47
N GLU A 4 3.70 17.46 10.56
CA GLU A 4 2.35 17.85 10.96
C GLU A 4 1.39 17.74 9.77
N PHE A 5 0.22 17.15 9.99
CA PHE A 5 -0.85 17.03 8.99
C PHE A 5 -2.15 17.57 9.56
N LEU A 6 -3.07 18.01 8.70
CA LEU A 6 -4.41 18.44 9.11
C LEU A 6 -5.26 17.28 9.62
N LEU A 7 -5.06 16.09 9.04
CA LEU A 7 -5.74 14.84 9.34
C LEU A 7 -4.82 13.69 8.92
N ARG A 8 -4.79 12.62 9.72
CA ARG A 8 -4.28 11.31 9.33
C ARG A 8 -5.38 10.28 9.51
N VAL A 9 -5.64 9.53 8.44
CA VAL A 9 -6.50 8.35 8.50
C VAL A 9 -5.59 7.15 8.76
N VAL A 10 -5.91 6.36 9.78
CA VAL A 10 -5.08 5.25 10.26
C VAL A 10 -5.87 3.95 10.25
N ASP A 11 -5.17 2.85 10.03
CA ASP A 11 -5.73 1.50 10.16
C ASP A 11 -6.29 1.28 11.58
N PRO A 12 -7.55 0.82 11.74
CA PRO A 12 -8.20 0.66 13.05
C PRO A 12 -7.57 -0.42 13.93
N VAL A 13 -6.82 -1.39 13.38
CA VAL A 13 -6.41 -2.59 14.14
C VAL A 13 -5.39 -2.26 15.23
N GLY A 14 -5.75 -2.26 16.51
CA GLY A 14 -4.85 -1.92 17.62
C GLY A 14 -3.49 -2.67 17.62
N PHE A 15 -2.48 -2.10 18.28
CA PHE A 15 -1.16 -2.75 18.48
C PHE A 15 -1.28 -4.15 19.13
N ASP A 16 -2.37 -4.43 19.86
CA ASP A 16 -2.66 -5.71 20.51
C ASP A 16 -3.38 -6.73 19.61
N GLN A 17 -3.81 -6.31 18.42
CA GLN A 17 -4.58 -7.08 17.43
C GLN A 17 -3.87 -7.19 16.08
N SER A 18 -2.64 -6.67 15.99
CA SER A 18 -1.87 -6.71 14.75
C SER A 18 -1.41 -8.13 14.43
N ASN A 19 -1.98 -8.73 13.39
CA ASN A 19 -1.39 -9.88 12.73
C ASN A 19 -0.18 -9.43 11.89
N GLY A 20 0.64 -10.37 11.42
CA GLY A 20 2.00 -10.13 10.88
C GLY A 20 2.17 -8.94 9.93
N PHE A 21 1.20 -8.64 9.06
CA PHE A 21 1.28 -7.51 8.12
C PHE A 21 1.12 -6.12 8.76
N SER A 22 0.13 -5.90 9.64
CA SER A 22 -0.09 -4.59 10.27
C SER A 22 0.88 -4.31 11.43
N GLY A 23 1.49 -5.36 12.00
CA GLY A 23 2.46 -5.23 13.08
C GLY A 23 3.79 -4.62 12.63
N VAL A 24 4.29 -5.01 11.45
CA VAL A 24 5.57 -4.53 10.91
C VAL A 24 5.50 -3.04 10.60
N ASP A 25 4.43 -2.60 9.94
CA ASP A 25 4.26 -1.17 9.65
C ASP A 25 4.22 -0.33 10.93
N ARG A 26 3.51 -0.81 11.97
CA ARG A 26 3.37 -0.08 13.24
C ARG A 26 4.68 0.13 14.00
N VAL A 27 5.67 -0.76 13.85
CA VAL A 27 7.01 -0.56 14.45
C VAL A 27 7.65 0.75 13.96
N HIS A 28 7.36 1.15 12.73
CA HIS A 28 7.89 2.37 12.13
C HIS A 28 6.99 3.59 12.31
N GLU A 29 5.83 3.48 12.98
CA GLU A 29 4.81 4.54 13.07
C GLU A 29 5.20 5.71 13.99
N GLY A 30 6.05 5.47 15.01
CA GLY A 30 6.31 6.46 16.06
C GLY A 30 6.84 7.81 15.55
N ARG A 31 7.60 7.83 14.46
CA ARG A 31 8.11 9.06 13.82
C ARG A 31 7.07 9.80 12.97
N ARG A 32 5.90 9.20 12.74
CA ARG A 32 4.82 9.73 11.90
C ARG A 32 3.72 10.40 12.74
N ARG A 33 3.63 10.07 14.02
CA ARG A 33 2.71 10.71 14.97
C ARG A 33 3.17 12.12 15.31
N HIS A 34 2.22 13.04 15.35
CA HIS A 34 2.47 14.43 15.69
C HIS A 34 1.32 14.93 16.58
N PRO A 35 1.60 15.59 17.72
CA PRO A 35 0.59 15.89 18.74
C PRO A 35 -0.51 16.85 18.29
N ARG A 36 -0.29 17.60 17.20
CA ARG A 36 -1.29 18.51 16.61
C ARG A 36 -2.04 17.90 15.41
N THR A 37 -1.65 16.69 14.98
CA THR A 37 -2.32 16.00 13.87
C THR A 37 -3.52 15.25 14.42
N ILE A 38 -4.70 15.49 13.84
CA ILE A 38 -5.91 14.73 14.16
C ILE A 38 -5.80 13.35 13.52
N GLU A 39 -6.03 12.28 14.28
CA GLU A 39 -6.07 10.91 13.76
C GLU A 39 -7.51 10.38 13.76
N LYS A 40 -7.90 9.69 12.68
CA LYS A 40 -9.19 9.01 12.56
C LYS A 40 -9.01 7.56 12.07
N PRO A 41 -9.73 6.59 12.63
CA PRO A 41 -9.76 5.23 12.08
C PRO A 41 -10.34 5.20 10.67
N SER A 42 -9.78 4.38 9.78
CA SER A 42 -10.26 4.25 8.39
C SER A 42 -11.65 3.63 8.28
N GLU A 43 -12.09 2.86 9.28
CA GLU A 43 -13.45 2.32 9.35
C GLU A 43 -14.51 3.41 9.52
N ASP A 44 -14.18 4.45 10.29
CA ASP A 44 -15.05 5.56 10.68
C ASP A 44 -14.97 6.78 9.76
N PHE A 45 -14.00 6.80 8.84
CA PHE A 45 -13.76 7.96 8.00
C PHE A 45 -13.77 7.58 6.51
N LYS A 46 -14.86 7.94 5.83
CA LYS A 46 -15.09 7.65 4.42
C LYS A 46 -14.47 8.72 3.52
N LEU A 47 -14.02 8.31 2.33
CA LEU A 47 -13.37 9.21 1.37
C LEU A 47 -14.23 10.44 1.01
N TRP A 48 -15.55 10.29 0.87
CA TRP A 48 -16.42 11.44 0.58
C TRP A 48 -16.39 12.50 1.70
N GLN A 49 -16.20 12.11 2.96
CA GLN A 49 -16.07 13.07 4.08
C GLN A 49 -14.78 13.88 3.98
N LEU A 50 -13.71 13.31 3.42
CA LEU A 50 -12.49 14.04 3.09
C LEU A 50 -12.73 14.99 1.92
N PHE A 51 -13.34 14.46 0.86
CA PHE A 51 -13.42 15.15 -0.42
C PHE A 51 -14.44 16.29 -0.43
N ASP A 52 -15.53 16.18 0.34
CA ASP A 52 -16.62 17.17 0.37
C ASP A 52 -16.45 18.23 1.46
N ASP A 53 -15.53 18.05 2.42
CA ASP A 53 -15.28 19.02 3.48
C ASP A 53 -14.41 20.19 2.97
N PRO A 54 -14.93 21.44 2.98
CA PRO A 54 -14.18 22.62 2.55
C PRO A 54 -12.83 22.80 3.25
N LYS A 55 -12.67 22.28 4.47
CA LYS A 55 -11.42 22.34 5.24
C LYS A 55 -10.26 21.65 4.52
N TYR A 56 -10.53 20.58 3.79
CA TYR A 56 -9.50 19.76 3.14
C TYR A 56 -9.32 20.08 1.66
N GLN A 57 -10.19 20.91 1.08
CA GLN A 57 -10.08 21.34 -0.31
C GLN A 57 -8.73 22.02 -0.58
N ASN A 58 -8.15 21.77 -1.76
CA ASN A 58 -6.86 22.30 -2.21
C ASN A 58 -5.64 21.91 -1.36
N HIS A 59 -5.76 20.89 -0.51
CA HIS A 59 -4.63 20.34 0.23
C HIS A 59 -4.10 19.06 -0.41
N GLU A 60 -2.82 18.78 -0.18
CA GLU A 60 -2.18 17.55 -0.62
C GLU A 60 -2.74 16.33 0.14
N ILE A 61 -3.09 15.28 -0.60
CA ILE A 61 -3.44 13.97 -0.04
C ILE A 61 -2.26 13.05 -0.31
N VAL A 62 -1.70 12.48 0.77
CA VAL A 62 -0.59 11.52 0.68
C VAL A 62 -1.05 10.20 1.28
N TYR A 63 -0.97 9.12 0.51
CA TYR A 63 -1.08 7.76 1.00
C TYR A 63 0.33 7.16 1.11
N THR A 64 0.68 6.68 2.29
CA THR A 64 1.96 6.02 2.52
C THR A 64 1.73 4.51 2.63
N TYR A 65 2.48 3.74 1.86
CA TYR A 65 2.45 2.27 1.85
C TYR A 65 3.84 1.72 2.16
N ASP A 66 3.89 0.55 2.80
CA ASP A 66 5.09 -0.11 3.31
C ASP A 66 5.92 0.85 4.17
N PHE A 67 5.73 0.82 5.48
CA PHE A 67 6.33 1.82 6.34
C PHE A 67 7.85 1.65 6.50
N SER A 68 8.42 0.54 6.02
CA SER A 68 9.87 0.35 5.88
C SER A 68 10.39 1.08 4.64
N ASP A 69 9.87 0.75 3.46
CA ASP A 69 10.32 1.33 2.18
C ASP A 69 9.79 2.76 1.94
N ASN A 70 8.74 3.12 2.65
CA ASN A 70 8.12 4.44 2.72
C ASN A 70 7.69 4.98 1.35
N TRP A 71 6.90 4.19 0.63
CA TRP A 71 6.30 4.60 -0.64
C TRP A 71 5.25 5.69 -0.39
N GLU A 72 5.39 6.83 -1.06
CA GLU A 72 4.41 7.92 -1.00
C GLU A 72 3.65 8.03 -2.33
N HIS A 73 2.34 7.85 -2.27
CA HIS A 73 1.41 8.11 -3.34
C HIS A 73 0.76 9.48 -3.11
N ARG A 74 0.93 10.40 -4.06
CA ARG A 74 0.31 11.73 -4.00
C ARG A 74 -0.96 11.70 -4.83
N LEU A 75 -2.07 11.99 -4.18
CA LEU A 75 -3.41 11.89 -4.75
C LEU A 75 -3.96 13.30 -5.00
N THR A 76 -4.58 13.49 -6.17
CA THR A 76 -5.23 14.75 -6.54
C THR A 76 -6.66 14.46 -6.99
N ILE A 77 -7.61 15.26 -6.53
CA ILE A 77 -9.00 15.19 -6.95
C ILE A 77 -9.15 16.13 -8.14
N THR A 78 -9.35 15.58 -9.34
CA THR A 78 -9.44 16.35 -10.59
C THR A 78 -10.87 16.73 -10.97
N GLY A 79 -11.88 16.07 -10.37
CA GLY A 79 -13.28 16.35 -10.64
C GLY A 79 -14.22 15.33 -10.02
N ARG A 80 -15.49 15.41 -10.41
CA ARG A 80 -16.55 14.45 -10.08
C ARG A 80 -17.11 13.88 -11.39
N ALA A 81 -17.49 12.61 -11.35
CA ALA A 81 -18.21 11.92 -12.41
C ALA A 81 -19.41 11.20 -11.79
N ASP A 82 -20.35 10.76 -12.64
CA ASP A 82 -21.43 9.89 -12.20
C ASP A 82 -20.88 8.60 -11.60
N ALA A 83 -21.60 8.05 -10.63
CA ALA A 83 -21.20 6.82 -9.96
C ALA A 83 -21.23 5.64 -10.94
N THR A 84 -20.20 4.79 -10.84
CA THR A 84 -20.10 3.51 -11.55
C THR A 84 -20.18 2.36 -10.55
N GLU A 85 -20.51 1.16 -11.02
CA GLU A 85 -20.52 -0.05 -10.18
C GLU A 85 -19.10 -0.48 -9.76
N HIS A 86 -18.10 -0.15 -10.57
CA HIS A 86 -16.72 -0.56 -10.37
C HIS A 86 -15.75 0.60 -10.60
N PHE A 87 -14.58 0.53 -9.95
CA PHE A 87 -13.46 1.39 -10.25
C PHE A 87 -12.86 1.02 -11.61
N ALA A 88 -12.42 2.02 -12.36
CA ALA A 88 -11.70 1.84 -13.61
C ALA A 88 -10.47 2.75 -13.62
N VAL A 89 -9.36 2.22 -14.12
CA VAL A 89 -8.17 3.02 -14.42
C VAL A 89 -8.28 3.54 -15.85
N LEU A 90 -8.14 4.85 -16.01
CA LEU A 90 -8.34 5.54 -17.29
C LEU A 90 -7.04 5.82 -18.04
N SER A 91 -5.91 5.84 -17.33
CA SER A 91 -4.59 6.10 -17.90
C SER A 91 -3.51 5.87 -16.86
N GLY A 92 -2.29 5.57 -17.31
CA GLY A 92 -1.11 5.44 -16.46
C GLY A 92 0.14 5.30 -17.31
N THR A 93 1.29 5.45 -16.66
CA THR A 93 2.61 5.26 -17.30
C THR A 93 3.59 4.73 -16.26
N GLY A 94 4.56 3.94 -16.71
CA GLY A 94 5.63 3.44 -15.86
C GLY A 94 5.31 2.11 -15.20
N HIS A 95 6.38 1.36 -14.96
CA HIS A 95 6.30 0.06 -14.29
C HIS A 95 6.00 0.22 -12.79
N PRO A 96 5.18 -0.66 -12.17
CA PRO A 96 5.03 -0.71 -10.72
C PRO A 96 6.39 -0.92 -10.02
N VAL A 97 6.57 -0.29 -8.87
CA VAL A 97 7.80 -0.42 -8.08
C VAL A 97 7.96 -1.86 -7.58
N ALA A 98 9.18 -2.35 -7.53
CA ALA A 98 9.46 -3.67 -6.95
C ALA A 98 9.18 -3.65 -5.43
N GLU A 99 8.40 -4.62 -4.96
CA GLU A 99 8.13 -4.83 -3.53
C GLU A 99 9.40 -5.26 -2.78
N ASP A 100 9.50 -4.85 -1.51
CA ASP A 100 10.61 -5.15 -0.60
C ASP A 100 12.00 -4.80 -1.18
N PHE A 101 12.08 -3.71 -1.94
CA PHE A 101 13.27 -3.35 -2.72
C PHE A 101 13.96 -2.07 -2.25
N GLY A 102 13.75 -1.66 -1.00
CA GLY A 102 14.50 -0.57 -0.35
C GLY A 102 14.03 0.82 -0.76
N GLY A 103 12.74 0.97 -1.02
CA GLY A 103 12.08 2.23 -1.31
C GLY A 103 12.60 2.92 -2.57
N VAL A 104 12.42 4.25 -2.62
CA VAL A 104 12.76 5.07 -3.79
C VAL A 104 14.21 4.85 -4.25
N ARG A 105 15.16 4.78 -3.30
CA ARG A 105 16.57 4.60 -3.65
C ARG A 105 16.82 3.24 -4.28
N GLY A 106 16.33 2.17 -3.67
CA GLY A 106 16.57 0.83 -4.21
C GLY A 106 15.89 0.61 -5.56
N TRP A 107 14.74 1.25 -5.81
CA TRP A 107 14.12 1.28 -7.15
C TRP A 107 14.97 2.03 -8.19
N GLN A 108 15.56 3.18 -7.83
CA GLN A 108 16.49 3.88 -8.73
C GLN A 108 17.76 3.05 -8.99
N ASP A 109 18.28 2.37 -7.96
CA ASP A 109 19.42 1.46 -8.10
C ASP A 109 19.08 0.27 -9.02
N LEU A 110 17.84 -0.25 -8.97
CA LEU A 110 17.36 -1.29 -9.88
C LEU A 110 17.26 -0.78 -11.32
N LYS A 111 16.68 0.39 -11.56
CA LYS A 111 16.66 1.02 -12.90
C LYS A 111 18.07 1.22 -13.44
N ALA A 112 18.96 1.76 -12.62
CA ALA A 112 20.37 1.91 -12.97
C ALA A 112 21.03 0.56 -13.28
N ALA A 113 20.67 -0.49 -12.52
CA ALA A 113 21.13 -1.85 -12.81
C ALA A 113 20.70 -2.27 -14.20
N TYR A 114 19.47 -2.05 -14.66
CA TYR A 114 19.01 -2.40 -16.02
C TYR A 114 19.58 -1.50 -17.13
N LEU A 115 19.90 -0.24 -16.83
CA LEU A 115 20.52 0.68 -17.79
C LEU A 115 22.03 0.40 -18.01
N ALA A 116 22.68 -0.30 -17.09
CA ALA A 116 24.10 -0.63 -17.20
C ALA A 116 24.37 -1.58 -18.37
N LYS A 117 25.24 -1.16 -19.30
CA LYS A 117 25.73 -2.00 -20.42
C LYS A 117 26.50 -3.22 -19.92
N GLU A 118 27.38 -2.98 -18.94
CA GLU A 118 28.19 -4.00 -18.28
C GLU A 118 27.84 -4.02 -16.78
N PRO A 119 26.78 -4.74 -16.36
CA PRO A 119 26.33 -4.71 -14.97
C PRO A 119 27.38 -5.31 -14.04
N THR A 120 27.54 -4.75 -12.84
CA THR A 120 28.34 -5.37 -11.78
C THR A 120 27.69 -6.66 -11.25
N PRO A 121 28.39 -7.51 -10.48
CA PRO A 121 27.77 -8.65 -9.82
C PRO A 121 26.57 -8.26 -8.94
N GLU A 122 26.66 -7.14 -8.23
CA GLU A 122 25.55 -6.62 -7.41
C GLU A 122 24.36 -6.23 -8.29
N GLN A 123 24.60 -5.51 -9.39
CA GLN A 123 23.54 -5.12 -10.32
C GLN A 123 22.86 -6.35 -10.93
N ARG A 124 23.61 -7.40 -11.30
CA ARG A 124 23.02 -8.66 -11.76
C ARG A 124 22.15 -9.32 -10.69
N GLY A 125 22.63 -9.38 -9.44
CA GLY A 125 21.84 -9.92 -8.33
C GLY A 125 20.54 -9.15 -8.08
N ARG A 126 20.57 -7.82 -8.22
CA ARG A 126 19.37 -6.98 -8.13
C ARG A 126 18.36 -7.28 -9.24
N ARG A 127 18.83 -7.44 -10.48
CA ARG A 127 17.97 -7.83 -11.62
C ARG A 127 17.31 -9.18 -11.35
N GLU A 128 18.11 -10.20 -11.01
CA GLU A 128 17.63 -11.56 -10.73
C GLU A 128 16.62 -11.60 -9.57
N TRP A 129 16.88 -10.84 -8.50
CA TRP A 129 15.94 -10.75 -7.37
C TRP A 129 14.59 -10.21 -7.81
N PHE A 130 14.56 -9.12 -8.59
CA PHE A 130 13.32 -8.59 -9.11
C PHE A 130 12.62 -9.55 -10.06
N GLU A 131 13.37 -10.25 -10.91
CA GLU A 131 12.81 -11.17 -11.91
C GLU A 131 12.20 -12.44 -11.29
N THR A 132 12.59 -12.81 -10.06
CA THR A 132 12.28 -14.14 -9.51
C THR A 132 11.83 -14.21 -8.04
N ARG A 133 12.06 -13.16 -7.25
CA ARG A 133 11.88 -13.21 -5.78
C ARG A 133 10.98 -12.13 -5.20
N ALA A 134 10.89 -10.96 -5.85
CA ALA A 134 9.95 -9.92 -5.42
C ALA A 134 8.53 -10.48 -5.41
N SER A 135 7.69 -10.06 -4.45
CA SER A 135 6.30 -10.52 -4.38
C SER A 135 5.50 -10.13 -5.63
N ASN A 136 5.91 -9.05 -6.30
CA ASN A 136 5.44 -8.60 -7.60
C ASN A 136 6.48 -8.77 -8.72
N ALA A 137 7.27 -9.85 -8.66
CA ALA A 137 8.32 -10.11 -9.65
C ALA A 137 7.81 -10.08 -11.10
N ASP A 138 8.59 -9.45 -11.99
CA ASP A 138 8.39 -9.53 -13.43
C ASP A 138 9.60 -10.20 -14.08
N SER A 139 9.39 -11.42 -14.57
CA SER A 139 10.42 -12.21 -15.27
C SER A 139 11.01 -11.53 -16.52
N ARG A 140 10.33 -10.52 -17.08
CA ARG A 140 10.84 -9.69 -18.19
C ARG A 140 11.84 -8.63 -17.72
N GLY A 141 11.92 -8.38 -16.42
CA GLY A 141 12.76 -7.35 -15.83
C GLY A 141 12.35 -5.93 -16.24
N LEU A 142 13.25 -4.96 -16.18
CA LEU A 142 12.99 -3.57 -16.62
C LEU A 142 13.71 -3.19 -17.92
N GLY A 143 14.39 -4.16 -18.55
CA GLY A 143 15.15 -3.97 -19.77
C GLY A 143 14.27 -3.71 -20.99
N ALA A 144 14.88 -3.30 -22.11
CA ALA A 144 14.21 -3.16 -23.41
C ALA A 144 12.94 -2.27 -23.39
N GLY A 145 12.90 -1.25 -22.53
CA GLY A 145 11.75 -0.36 -22.38
C GLY A 145 10.67 -0.85 -21.42
N ASN A 146 10.84 -2.02 -20.80
CA ASN A 146 9.84 -2.56 -19.85
C ASN A 146 9.69 -1.68 -18.59
N VAL A 147 10.67 -0.82 -18.28
CA VAL A 147 10.56 0.19 -17.21
C VAL A 147 9.38 1.17 -17.39
N ASP A 148 8.93 1.36 -18.63
CA ASP A 148 7.83 2.26 -18.99
C ASP A 148 6.53 1.50 -19.30
N VAL A 149 6.57 0.16 -19.26
CA VAL A 149 5.41 -0.68 -19.58
C VAL A 149 4.40 -0.60 -18.45
N TRP A 150 3.16 -0.33 -18.86
CA TRP A 150 1.99 -0.26 -18.02
C TRP A 150 0.79 -0.72 -18.87
N ASP A 151 0.00 -1.65 -18.35
CA ASP A 151 -1.09 -2.29 -19.10
C ASP A 151 -2.46 -1.98 -18.47
N MET A 152 -3.16 -1.02 -19.07
CA MET A 152 -4.48 -0.59 -18.61
C MET A 152 -5.51 -1.71 -18.65
N GLU A 153 -5.48 -2.53 -19.70
CA GLU A 153 -6.49 -3.54 -19.94
C GLU A 153 -6.31 -4.69 -18.94
N ALA A 154 -5.07 -5.12 -18.73
CA ALA A 154 -4.74 -6.11 -17.72
C ALA A 154 -5.14 -5.63 -16.31
N ILE A 155 -4.80 -4.39 -15.95
CA ILE A 155 -5.15 -3.83 -14.63
C ILE A 155 -6.67 -3.79 -14.45
N ASN A 156 -7.41 -3.26 -15.43
CA ASN A 156 -8.87 -3.21 -15.34
C ASN A 156 -9.52 -4.59 -15.33
N ALA A 157 -8.91 -5.60 -15.96
CA ALA A 157 -9.40 -6.98 -15.90
C ALA A 157 -9.19 -7.61 -14.51
N GLU A 158 -8.13 -7.24 -13.80
CA GLU A 158 -7.83 -7.76 -12.45
C GLU A 158 -8.56 -7.02 -11.31
N LEU A 159 -8.97 -5.77 -11.53
CA LEU A 159 -9.57 -4.93 -10.50
C LEU A 159 -10.79 -5.56 -9.81
N PRO A 160 -11.78 -6.14 -10.53
CA PRO A 160 -12.94 -6.77 -9.87
C PRO A 160 -12.52 -7.90 -8.92
N ASP A 161 -11.69 -8.82 -9.39
CA ASP A 161 -11.20 -9.96 -8.62
C ASP A 161 -10.38 -9.53 -7.40
N MET A 162 -9.65 -8.41 -7.51
CA MET A 162 -8.89 -7.84 -6.41
C MET A 162 -9.80 -7.41 -5.25
N PHE A 163 -10.93 -6.75 -5.54
CA PHE A 163 -11.87 -6.32 -4.51
C PHE A 163 -12.52 -7.54 -3.82
N ASP A 164 -12.98 -8.51 -4.60
CA ASP A 164 -13.57 -9.76 -4.07
C ASP A 164 -12.57 -10.53 -3.20
N ARG A 165 -11.29 -10.54 -3.61
CA ARG A 165 -10.21 -11.15 -2.83
C ARG A 165 -10.00 -10.41 -1.51
N PHE A 166 -9.92 -9.09 -1.52
CA PHE A 166 -9.72 -8.31 -0.28
C PHE A 166 -10.92 -8.40 0.66
N GLU A 167 -12.13 -8.38 0.13
CA GLU A 167 -13.34 -8.58 0.94
C GLU A 167 -13.34 -9.96 1.60
N ARG A 168 -13.04 -11.02 0.85
CA ARG A 168 -12.91 -12.38 1.39
C ARG A 168 -11.81 -12.47 2.46
N MET A 169 -10.64 -11.90 2.22
CA MET A 169 -9.56 -11.87 3.21
C MET A 169 -9.97 -11.12 4.49
N GLY A 170 -10.73 -10.02 4.36
CA GLY A 170 -11.31 -9.30 5.49
C GLY A 170 -12.24 -10.20 6.31
N GLN A 171 -13.20 -10.85 5.66
CA GLN A 171 -14.16 -11.76 6.30
C GLN A 171 -13.47 -12.95 6.99
N GLU A 172 -12.47 -13.56 6.35
CA GLU A 172 -11.69 -14.65 6.92
C GLU A 172 -10.92 -14.22 8.18
N ASN A 173 -10.30 -13.02 8.14
CA ASN A 173 -9.60 -12.47 9.29
C ASN A 173 -10.54 -12.18 10.46
N GLU A 174 -11.73 -11.62 10.21
CA GLU A 174 -12.74 -11.40 11.24
C GLU A 174 -13.20 -12.72 11.88
N ALA A 175 -13.48 -13.74 11.07
CA ALA A 175 -13.87 -15.06 11.55
C ALA A 175 -12.77 -15.71 12.41
N GLN A 176 -11.50 -15.58 12.00
CA GLN A 176 -10.37 -16.07 12.80
C GLN A 176 -10.24 -15.35 14.15
N MET A 177 -10.42 -14.02 14.19
CA MET A 177 -10.40 -13.26 15.44
C MET A 177 -11.54 -13.62 16.38
N GLN A 178 -12.76 -13.83 15.85
CA GLN A 178 -13.90 -14.27 16.65
C GLN A 178 -13.64 -15.65 17.30
N ASN A 179 -13.15 -16.62 16.52
CA ASN A 179 -12.79 -17.94 17.02
C ASN A 179 -11.68 -17.90 18.09
N TRP A 180 -10.67 -17.05 17.91
CA TRP A 180 -9.60 -16.87 18.90
C TRP A 180 -10.12 -16.28 20.22
N ASN A 181 -10.98 -15.25 20.14
CA ASN A 181 -11.59 -14.61 21.29
C ASN A 181 -12.51 -15.55 22.08
N GLU A 182 -13.30 -16.39 21.40
CA GLU A 182 -14.10 -17.44 22.04
C GLU A 182 -13.23 -18.52 22.71
N GLY A 183 -12.14 -18.91 22.07
CA GLY A 183 -11.14 -19.83 22.63
C GLY A 183 -10.47 -19.30 23.89
N LEU A 184 -10.25 -17.98 24.00
CA LEU A 184 -9.73 -17.34 25.21
C LEU A 184 -10.78 -17.29 26.34
N ARG A 185 -12.02 -16.89 26.03
CA ARG A 185 -13.13 -16.81 27.00
C ARG A 185 -13.44 -18.17 27.64
N THR A 186 -13.44 -19.24 26.85
CA THR A 186 -13.68 -20.62 27.32
C THR A 186 -12.55 -21.16 28.20
N LYS A 187 -11.32 -20.66 28.03
CA LYS A 187 -10.17 -20.99 28.90
C LYS A 187 -10.20 -20.23 30.23
N THR A 188 -10.78 -19.03 30.28
CA THR A 188 -10.86 -18.22 31.51
C THR A 188 -12.00 -18.64 32.44
N THR A 189 -13.07 -19.22 31.90
CA THR A 189 -14.24 -19.72 32.66
C THR A 189 -14.05 -21.12 33.26
N LYS A 190 -12.93 -21.80 32.95
CA LYS A 190 -12.57 -23.13 33.48
C LYS A 190 -11.58 -23.07 34.67
N LYS A 191 -11.50 -21.95 35.39
CA LYS A 191 -10.74 -21.83 36.64
C LYS A 191 -11.67 -21.60 37.83
#